data_AF-A0A3Q3J399-F1
#
_entry.id   AF-A0A3Q3J399-F1
#
_cell.length_a   1.000
_cell.length_b   1.000
_cell.length_c   1.000
_cell.angle_alpha   90.00
_cell.angle_beta   90.00
_cell.angle_gamma   90.00
#
_symmetry.space_group_name_H-M   'P 1'
#
loop_
_entity.id
_entity.type
_entity.pdbx_description
1 polymer ?
#
loop_
_entity_poly.entity_id
_entity_poly.type
_entity_poly.pdbx_seq_one_letter_code
_entity_poly.pdbx_strand_id
1 'polypeptide(L)'
;MTGMEEYHNGNEGSFSSEEADAIVKECIESVIGGDDYNQNQVNKWTATIVERCLTQLVRQGKPYKYIVTCAVMQKTGAGLHSANSCYWDTAMDGSCTVRWENRTMYFVVSVFAVAIA
;
A
#
# COMPACT_ATOMS: atom_id res chain seq x y z
N MET A 1 12.02 11.91 -45.76
CA MET A 1 11.99 12.64 -44.48
C MET A 1 10.97 11.92 -43.62
N THR A 2 11.43 10.93 -42.87
CA THR A 2 10.62 10.06 -42.02
C THR A 2 10.13 10.85 -40.82
N GLY A 3 8.83 10.71 -40.53
CA GLY A 3 8.13 11.42 -39.47
C GLY A 3 8.78 11.16 -38.11
N MET A 4 8.88 12.23 -37.34
CA MET A 4 9.23 12.19 -35.94
C MET A 4 8.06 11.54 -35.20
N GLU A 5 8.22 10.30 -34.75
CA GLU A 5 7.32 9.71 -33.78
C GLU A 5 7.45 10.54 -32.50
N GLU A 6 6.41 11.33 -32.20
CA GLU A 6 6.27 12.02 -30.94
C GLU A 6 6.20 10.98 -29.82
N TYR A 7 7.33 10.79 -29.14
CA TYR A 7 7.43 9.98 -27.94
C TYR A 7 6.53 10.60 -26.87
N HIS A 8 5.33 10.05 -26.70
CA HIS A 8 4.46 10.36 -25.59
C HIS A 8 5.11 9.82 -24.31
N ASN A 9 5.97 10.63 -23.68
CA ASN A 9 6.50 10.35 -22.34
C ASN A 9 5.47 10.78 -21.28
N GLY A 10 4.37 10.04 -21.21
CA GLY A 10 3.37 10.14 -20.16
C GLY A 10 3.46 8.91 -19.27
N ASN A 11 3.71 9.12 -17.98
CA ASN A 11 3.68 8.16 -16.88
C ASN A 11 2.25 7.58 -16.64
N GLU A 12 1.48 7.32 -17.70
CA GLU A 12 0.06 6.94 -17.64
C GLU A 12 -0.15 5.43 -17.45
N GLY A 13 0.92 4.63 -17.47
CA GLY A 13 0.87 3.18 -17.28
C GLY A 13 1.52 2.64 -16.00
N SER A 14 2.43 3.40 -15.36
CA SER A 14 3.23 2.94 -14.22
C SER A 14 2.49 3.09 -12.89
N PHE A 15 2.88 2.30 -11.90
CA PHE A 15 2.28 2.33 -10.57
C PHE A 15 2.55 3.67 -9.86
N SER A 16 1.50 4.39 -9.45
CA SER A 16 1.63 5.59 -8.61
C SER A 16 1.69 5.20 -7.13
N SER A 17 2.86 5.40 -6.53
CA SER A 17 3.09 5.13 -5.11
C SER A 17 2.34 6.10 -4.20
N GLU A 18 2.13 7.33 -4.66
CA GLU A 18 1.46 8.42 -3.96
C GLU A 18 -0.04 8.16 -3.86
N GLU A 19 -0.66 7.69 -4.94
CA GLU A 19 -2.08 7.31 -4.93
C GLU A 19 -2.30 6.10 -4.00
N ALA A 20 -1.41 5.11 -4.05
CA ALA A 20 -1.47 3.96 -3.14
C ALA A 20 -1.24 4.36 -1.67
N ASP A 21 -0.31 5.29 -1.39
CA ASP A 21 -0.07 5.83 -0.05
C ASP A 21 -1.33 6.50 0.52
N ALA A 22 -1.99 7.34 -0.28
CA ALA A 22 -3.22 8.02 0.12
C ALA A 22 -4.35 7.02 0.43
N ILE A 23 -4.57 6.03 -0.44
CA ILE A 23 -5.57 4.97 -0.23
C ILE A 23 -5.29 4.20 1.06
N VAL A 24 -4.04 3.83 1.31
CA VAL A 24 -3.67 3.06 2.50
C VAL A 24 -3.89 3.88 3.76
N LYS A 25 -3.50 5.17 3.78
CA LYS A 25 -3.74 6.07 4.92
C LYS A 25 -5.23 6.21 5.21
N GLU A 26 -6.05 6.46 4.19
CA GLU A 26 -7.50 6.55 4.32
C GLU A 26 -8.09 5.22 4.87
N CYS A 27 -7.63 4.08 4.37
CA CYS A 27 -8.08 2.77 4.85
C CYS A 27 -7.74 2.57 6.33
N ILE A 28 -6.52 2.89 6.76
CA ILE A 28 -6.11 2.80 8.17
C ILE A 28 -6.97 3.73 9.02
N GLU A 29 -7.11 5.00 8.64
CA GLU A 29 -7.90 5.99 9.40
C GLU A 29 -9.38 5.61 9.49
N SER A 30 -9.95 5.05 8.42
CA SER A 30 -11.36 4.62 8.41
C SER A 30 -11.64 3.40 9.29
N VAL A 31 -10.62 2.56 9.55
CA VAL A 31 -10.77 1.32 10.34
C VAL A 31 -10.39 1.55 11.80
N ILE A 32 -9.33 2.32 12.04
CA ILE A 32 -8.77 2.57 13.37
C ILE A 32 -9.40 3.80 14.00
N GLY A 33 -9.56 4.88 13.24
CA GLY A 33 -9.99 6.18 13.75
C GLY A 33 -9.13 6.63 14.94
N GLY A 34 -9.75 6.71 16.12
CA GLY A 34 -9.11 7.08 17.37
C GLY A 34 -8.90 5.93 18.36
N ASP A 35 -9.07 4.68 17.94
CA ASP A 35 -8.99 3.52 18.84
C ASP A 35 -7.59 3.33 19.42
N ASP A 36 -7.53 3.05 20.71
CA ASP A 36 -6.30 2.60 21.37
C ASP A 36 -6.07 1.10 21.12
N TYR A 37 -4.80 0.68 21.17
CA TYR A 37 -4.40 -0.71 20.95
C TYR A 37 -5.22 -1.69 21.81
N ASN A 38 -5.79 -2.69 21.15
CA ASN A 38 -6.50 -3.79 21.77
C ASN A 38 -6.18 -5.08 21.02
N GLN A 39 -5.49 -6.00 21.71
CA GLN A 39 -5.06 -7.28 21.13
C GLN A 39 -6.20 -8.10 20.52
N ASN A 40 -7.42 -7.99 21.07
CA ASN A 40 -8.58 -8.73 20.59
C ASN A 40 -9.12 -8.18 19.26
N GLN A 41 -8.79 -6.92 18.92
CA GLN A 41 -9.22 -6.26 17.69
C GLN A 41 -8.17 -6.38 16.57
N VAL A 42 -6.92 -6.71 16.90
CA VAL A 42 -5.78 -6.74 15.94
C VAL A 42 -6.12 -7.49 14.66
N ASN A 43 -6.59 -8.74 14.77
CA ASN A 43 -6.91 -9.56 13.60
C ASN A 43 -8.04 -8.95 12.74
N LYS A 44 -9.03 -8.33 13.38
CA LYS A 44 -10.13 -7.67 12.68
C LYS A 44 -9.63 -6.42 11.95
N TRP A 45 -8.85 -5.58 12.62
CA TRP A 45 -8.29 -4.37 12.04
C TRP A 45 -7.40 -4.67 10.84
N THR A 46 -6.43 -5.58 10.99
CA THR A 46 -5.49 -5.91 9.89
C THR A 46 -6.22 -6.52 8.69
N ALA A 47 -7.15 -7.44 8.92
CA ALA A 47 -7.96 -8.03 7.85
C ALA A 47 -8.81 -6.98 7.13
N THR A 48 -9.49 -6.10 7.88
CA THR A 48 -10.35 -5.05 7.32
C THR A 48 -9.53 -4.03 6.51
N ILE A 49 -8.35 -3.64 7.01
CA ILE A 49 -7.45 -2.72 6.30
C ILE A 49 -6.99 -3.35 4.97
N VAL A 50 -6.53 -4.60 4.98
CA VAL A 50 -6.09 -5.32 3.78
C VAL A 50 -7.22 -5.41 2.75
N GLU A 51 -8.41 -5.82 3.17
CA GLU A 51 -9.58 -5.95 2.29
C GLU A 51 -10.00 -4.61 1.67
N ARG A 52 -10.02 -3.53 2.45
CA ARG A 52 -10.33 -2.19 1.96
C ARG A 52 -9.29 -1.67 0.97
N CYS A 53 -8.00 -1.81 1.28
CA CYS A 53 -6.92 -1.44 0.37
C CYS A 53 -7.06 -2.19 -0.96
N LEU A 54 -7.21 -3.51 -0.92
CA LEU A 54 -7.39 -4.33 -2.13
C LEU A 54 -8.62 -3.90 -2.93
N THR A 55 -9.75 -3.66 -2.25
CA THR A 55 -10.98 -3.21 -2.90
C THR A 55 -10.78 -1.89 -3.62
N GLN A 56 -10.17 -0.89 -2.97
CA GLN A 56 -9.94 0.43 -3.58
C GLN A 56 -8.92 0.36 -4.73
N LEU A 57 -7.83 -0.39 -4.57
CA LEU A 57 -6.81 -0.58 -5.60
C LEU A 57 -7.38 -1.26 -6.85
N VAL A 58 -8.13 -2.35 -6.69
CA VAL A 58 -8.77 -3.07 -7.81
C VAL A 58 -9.81 -2.21 -8.52
N ARG A 59 -10.55 -1.37 -7.77
CA ARG A 59 -11.55 -0.45 -8.34
C ARG A 59 -10.96 0.61 -9.28
N GLN A 60 -9.66 0.87 -9.22
CA GLN A 60 -9.00 1.74 -10.21
C GLN A 60 -8.99 1.15 -11.62
N GLY A 61 -9.24 -0.16 -11.77
CA GLY A 61 -9.29 -0.82 -13.08
C GLY A 61 -7.94 -0.90 -13.80
N LYS A 62 -6.84 -0.67 -13.08
CA LYS A 62 -5.48 -0.75 -13.65
C LYS A 62 -5.00 -2.20 -13.77
N PRO A 63 -4.18 -2.54 -14.77
CA PRO A 63 -3.76 -3.91 -15.06
C PRO A 63 -2.64 -4.38 -14.10
N TYR A 64 -2.98 -4.57 -12.83
CA TYR A 64 -2.06 -5.03 -11.80
C TYR A 64 -2.62 -6.21 -11.02
N LYS A 65 -1.73 -7.11 -10.60
CA LYS A 65 -1.93 -7.97 -9.42
C LYS A 65 -1.46 -7.21 -8.19
N TYR A 66 -2.35 -7.04 -7.23
CA TYR A 66 -2.05 -6.36 -5.97
C TYR A 66 -1.78 -7.36 -4.85
N ILE A 67 -0.74 -7.08 -4.06
CA ILE A 67 -0.44 -7.75 -2.79
C ILE A 67 -0.44 -6.67 -1.71
N VAL A 68 -1.18 -6.90 -0.62
CA VAL A 68 -1.20 -5.98 0.53
C VAL A 68 -0.84 -6.75 1.78
N THR A 69 0.17 -6.28 2.51
CA THR A 69 0.54 -6.78 3.83
C THR A 69 0.27 -5.71 4.88
N CYS A 70 -0.20 -6.11 6.06
CA CYS A 70 -0.50 -5.20 7.16
C CYS A 70 0.08 -5.80 8.45
N ALA A 71 1.02 -5.08 9.06
CA ALA A 71 1.59 -5.41 10.36
C ALA A 71 1.18 -4.35 11.38
N VAL A 72 0.84 -4.77 12.59
CA VAL A 72 0.56 -3.89 13.73
C VAL A 72 1.52 -4.18 14.87
N MET A 73 1.92 -3.14 15.61
CA MET A 73 2.76 -3.27 16.79
C MET A 73 2.29 -2.35 17.90
N GLN A 74 2.11 -2.88 19.10
CA GLN A 74 1.84 -2.07 20.29
C GLN A 74 3.09 -1.23 20.67
N LYS A 75 2.88 0.04 21.04
CA LYS A 75 3.92 0.91 21.59
C LYS A 75 4.24 0.54 23.03
N THR A 76 5.20 -0.36 23.21
CA THR A 76 5.70 -0.81 24.53
C THR A 76 7.19 -0.52 24.74
N GLY A 77 7.81 0.24 23.83
CA GLY A 77 9.26 0.51 23.81
C GLY A 77 10.08 -0.54 23.06
N ALA A 78 9.48 -1.59 22.54
CA ALA A 78 10.12 -2.51 21.60
C ALA A 78 10.24 -1.88 20.20
N GLY A 79 11.22 -2.36 19.41
CA GLY A 79 11.42 -1.93 18.02
C GLY A 79 10.84 -2.91 17.00
N LEU A 80 10.50 -2.41 15.81
CA LEU A 80 10.09 -3.19 14.64
C LEU A 80 10.96 -2.79 13.44
N HIS A 81 11.62 -3.78 12.83
CA HIS A 81 12.33 -3.60 11.57
C HIS A 81 11.62 -4.41 10.48
N SER A 82 11.25 -3.74 9.39
CA SER A 82 10.62 -4.36 8.23
C SER A 82 11.36 -3.94 6.97
N ALA A 83 11.68 -4.91 6.12
CA ALA A 83 12.32 -4.72 4.83
C ALA A 83 11.59 -5.59 3.80
N ASN A 84 11.56 -5.11 2.56
CA ASN A 84 11.05 -5.85 1.41
C ASN A 84 12.19 -6.03 0.39
N SER A 85 12.09 -7.08 -0.42
CA SER A 85 13.00 -7.33 -1.53
C SER A 85 12.17 -7.92 -2.66
N CYS A 86 12.29 -7.33 -3.84
CA CYS A 86 11.47 -7.68 -5.00
C CYS A 86 12.39 -7.94 -6.20
N TYR A 87 12.03 -8.92 -7.01
CA TYR A 87 12.65 -9.17 -8.30
C TYR A 87 11.55 -9.12 -9.36
N TRP A 88 11.53 -8.05 -10.14
CA TRP A 88 10.37 -7.60 -10.91
C TRP A 88 10.79 -6.55 -11.96
N ASP A 89 9.86 -6.10 -12.80
CA ASP A 89 10.09 -5.06 -13.80
C ASP A 89 10.08 -3.67 -13.14
N THR A 90 11.24 -3.01 -13.10
CA THR A 90 11.38 -1.69 -12.46
C THR A 90 10.69 -0.54 -13.20
N ALA A 91 10.24 -0.75 -14.44
CA ALA A 91 9.52 0.26 -15.20
C ALA A 91 8.00 0.23 -14.93
N MET A 92 7.45 -0.96 -14.72
CA MET A 92 6.00 -1.18 -14.64
C MET A 92 5.53 -1.57 -13.25
N ASP A 93 6.34 -2.32 -12.50
CA ASP A 93 5.99 -2.79 -11.17
C ASP A 93 6.37 -1.76 -10.11
N GLY A 94 5.70 -1.81 -8.96
CA GLY A 94 5.95 -0.85 -7.90
C GLY A 94 5.45 -1.29 -6.54
N SER A 95 5.95 -0.62 -5.51
CA SER A 95 5.45 -0.78 -4.14
C SER A 95 5.31 0.55 -3.44
N CYS A 96 4.46 0.55 -2.43
CA CYS A 96 4.30 1.64 -1.48
C CYS A 96 4.30 1.03 -0.07
N THR A 97 5.02 1.64 0.87
CA THR A 97 4.98 1.24 2.29
C THR A 97 4.61 2.43 3.14
N VAL A 98 3.43 2.36 3.76
CA VAL A 98 2.92 3.37 4.68
C VAL A 98 3.24 2.96 6.10
N ARG A 99 3.81 3.91 6.84
CA ARG A 99 3.97 3.82 8.30
C ARG A 99 3.00 4.82 8.91
N TRP A 100 2.02 4.30 9.65
CA TRP A 100 1.04 5.09 10.38
C TRP A 100 1.17 4.79 11.87
N GLU A 101 0.89 5.79 12.71
CA GLU A 101 0.93 5.60 14.15
C GLU A 101 -0.14 6.45 14.85
N ASN A 102 -0.58 5.97 16.01
CA ASN A 102 -1.29 6.79 16.98
C ASN A 102 -0.56 6.72 18.33
N ARG A 103 -1.22 7.12 19.41
CA ARG A 103 -0.63 7.13 20.75
C ARG A 103 -0.14 5.74 21.21
N THR A 104 -0.81 4.65 20.83
CA THR A 104 -0.64 3.33 21.46
C THR A 104 -0.14 2.24 20.54
N MET A 105 -0.08 2.46 19.22
CA MET A 105 0.39 1.46 18.25
C MET A 105 0.94 2.06 16.95
N TYR A 106 1.66 1.21 16.21
CA TYR A 106 2.13 1.42 14.84
C TYR A 106 1.38 0.49 13.88
N PHE A 107 1.12 0.97 12.67
CA PHE A 107 0.77 0.18 11.50
C PHE A 107 1.86 0.33 10.44
N VAL A 108 2.29 -0.79 9.87
CA VAL A 108 3.15 -0.83 8.68
C VAL A 108 2.38 -1.61 7.62
N VAL A 109 1.97 -0.92 6.56
CA VAL A 109 1.19 -1.51 5.47
C VAL A 109 1.98 -1.36 4.17
N SER A 110 2.26 -2.47 3.52
CA SER A 110 2.96 -2.48 2.23
C SER A 110 2.03 -2.96 1.12
N VAL A 111 1.95 -2.20 0.04
CA VAL A 111 1.28 -2.55 -1.21
C VAL A 111 2.35 -2.87 -2.24
N PHE A 112 2.17 -3.97 -2.98
CA PHE A 112 2.95 -4.30 -4.16
C PHE A 112 1.97 -4.41 -5.33
N ALA A 113 2.31 -3.76 -6.44
CA ALA A 113 1.58 -3.83 -7.69
C ALA A 113 2.50 -4.44 -8.74
N VAL A 114 2.09 -5.60 -9.27
CA VAL A 114 2.81 -6.32 -10.31
C VAL A 114 1.99 -6.27 -11.58
N ALA A 115 2.50 -5.61 -12.62
CA ALA A 115 1.83 -5.44 -13.89
C ALA A 115 1.52 -6.81 -14.53
N ILE A 116 0.37 -6.90 -15.19
CA ILE A 116 -0.06 -8.12 -15.90
C ILE A 116 -0.05 -7.98 -17.43
N ALA A 117 0.57 -6.93 -17.94
CA ALA A 117 0.73 -6.64 -19.37
C ALA A 117 2.19 -6.30 -19.68
#